data_AF-A0A7C3DEM7-F1
#
_entry.id   AF-A0A7C3DEM7-F1
#
_cell.length_a   1.000
_cell.length_b   1.000
_cell.length_c   1.000
_cell.angle_alpha   90.00
_cell.angle_beta   90.00
_cell.angle_gamma   90.00
#
_symmetry.space_group_name_H-M   'P 1'
#
loop_
_entity.id
_entity.type
_entity.pdbx_description
1 polymer ?
#
loop_
_entity_poly.entity_id
_entity_poly.type
_entity_poly.pdbx_seq_one_letter_code
_entity_poly.pdbx_strand_id
1 'polypeptide(L)'
;MTGFLVRCAAVLVFAAILPAAAQAPKKYSGPRPPKADVPYLLHATKLIETEKSEATETKTKEGTLYSVPGAESPVKTPVPEPIFLFRSEKINPDSLALYRMTPRGGNRTLLFPEQGRRRKDGPKPVFLLVTPLEPGLFRIEVNEPLEDGEYCLSPDGSNEVFCFSEY
;
A
#
# COMPACT_ATOMS: atom_id res chain seq x y z
N MET A 1 -23.87 81.72 -32.19
CA MET A 1 -22.63 81.98 -31.42
C MET A 1 -22.04 80.64 -31.03
N THR A 2 -20.78 80.45 -31.43
CA THR A 2 -19.91 79.28 -31.28
C THR A 2 -19.61 78.91 -29.83
N GLY A 3 -19.44 77.62 -29.55
CA GLY A 3 -18.92 77.11 -28.29
C GLY A 3 -18.38 75.69 -28.42
N PHE A 4 -17.05 75.56 -28.46
CA PHE A 4 -16.26 74.33 -28.34
C PHE A 4 -16.62 73.55 -27.07
N LEU A 5 -16.51 72.21 -27.09
CA LEU A 5 -15.75 71.46 -26.07
C LEU A 5 -15.70 69.96 -26.43
N VAL A 6 -14.51 69.51 -26.81
CA VAL A 6 -14.13 68.09 -26.80
C VAL A 6 -13.95 67.68 -25.33
N ARG A 7 -14.60 66.59 -24.91
CA ARG A 7 -14.26 65.88 -23.67
C ARG A 7 -14.15 64.39 -23.95
N CYS A 8 -12.90 63.92 -23.98
CA CYS A 8 -12.55 62.52 -23.85
C CYS A 8 -13.05 62.00 -22.50
N ALA A 9 -13.82 60.91 -22.51
CA ALA A 9 -14.13 60.15 -21.29
C ALA A 9 -13.77 58.69 -21.55
N ALA A 10 -12.58 58.30 -21.10
CA ALA A 10 -12.12 56.93 -21.04
C ALA A 10 -12.93 56.18 -19.97
N VAL A 11 -13.61 55.11 -20.36
CA VAL A 11 -14.25 54.17 -19.43
C VAL A 11 -13.23 53.09 -19.09
N LEU A 12 -12.63 53.18 -17.90
CA LEU A 12 -11.76 52.16 -17.32
C LEU A 12 -12.64 51.02 -16.77
N VAL A 13 -12.63 49.88 -17.45
CA VAL A 13 -13.18 48.61 -16.92
C VAL A 13 -12.12 48.00 -15.99
N PHE A 14 -12.34 48.11 -14.68
CA PHE A 14 -11.56 47.36 -13.69
C PHE A 14 -12.07 45.91 -13.65
N ALA A 15 -11.44 45.03 -14.43
CA ALA A 15 -11.60 43.58 -14.28
C ALA A 15 -10.77 43.14 -13.08
N ALA A 16 -11.42 42.83 -11.95
CA ALA A 16 -10.77 42.24 -10.79
C ALA A 16 -10.38 40.78 -11.11
N ILE A 17 -9.13 40.59 -11.54
CA ILE A 17 -8.51 39.27 -11.64
C ILE A 17 -8.20 38.83 -10.20
N LEU A 18 -9.05 37.99 -9.62
CA LEU A 18 -8.73 37.26 -8.40
C LEU A 18 -7.57 36.30 -8.71
N PRO A 19 -6.40 36.42 -8.06
CA PRO A 19 -5.38 35.39 -8.19
C PRO A 19 -5.89 34.13 -7.51
N ALA A 20 -6.15 33.09 -8.30
CA ALA A 20 -6.31 31.74 -7.78
C ALA A 20 -5.00 31.38 -7.07
N ALA A 21 -5.00 31.45 -5.73
CA ALA A 21 -3.89 30.99 -4.93
C ALA A 21 -3.69 29.50 -5.22
N ALA A 22 -2.72 29.19 -6.07
CA ALA A 22 -2.28 27.83 -6.32
C ALA A 22 -1.88 27.23 -4.97
N GLN A 23 -2.71 26.34 -4.43
CA GLN A 23 -2.34 25.54 -3.27
C GLN A 23 -1.20 24.63 -3.74
N ALA A 24 0.03 24.98 -3.38
CA ALA A 24 1.16 24.08 -3.57
C ALA A 24 0.83 22.75 -2.89
N PRO A 25 1.08 21.59 -3.53
CA PRO A 25 0.82 20.31 -2.90
C PRO A 25 1.57 20.26 -1.57
N LYS A 26 0.86 19.92 -0.48
CA LYS A 26 1.49 19.76 0.83
C LYS A 26 2.56 18.67 0.72
N LYS A 27 3.83 19.09 0.78
CA LYS A 27 4.98 18.19 0.77
C LYS A 27 4.88 17.20 1.93
N TYR A 28 5.13 15.92 1.68
CA TYR A 28 5.05 14.89 2.71
C TYR A 28 6.20 15.06 3.70
N SER A 29 5.87 15.19 4.98
CA SER A 29 6.83 15.38 6.07
C SER A 29 6.91 14.19 7.03
N GLY A 30 6.24 13.08 6.71
CA GLY A 30 6.25 11.88 7.55
C GLY A 30 7.51 11.03 7.41
N PRO A 31 7.59 9.92 8.17
CA PRO A 31 8.74 9.02 8.12
C PRO A 31 8.87 8.35 6.74
N ARG A 32 10.08 7.93 6.37
CA ARG A 32 10.35 7.29 5.08
C ARG A 32 11.01 5.93 5.26
N PRO A 33 10.55 4.88 4.57
CA PRO A 33 11.23 3.60 4.50
C PRO A 33 12.72 3.76 4.15
N PRO A 34 13.65 3.22 4.96
CA PRO A 34 15.07 3.28 4.65
C PRO A 34 15.44 2.40 3.45
N LYS A 35 14.74 1.27 3.26
CA LYS A 35 14.92 0.37 2.11
C LYS A 35 13.78 0.55 1.10
N ALA A 36 14.13 0.49 -0.18
CA ALA A 36 13.15 0.39 -1.26
C ALA A 36 12.64 -1.05 -1.38
N ASP A 37 11.46 -1.19 -1.99
CA ASP A 37 10.83 -2.47 -2.31
C ASP A 37 10.64 -3.38 -1.07
N VAL A 38 10.47 -2.77 0.10
CA VAL A 38 10.12 -3.42 1.37
C VAL A 38 9.03 -2.61 2.06
N PRO A 39 7.85 -3.19 2.35
CA PRO A 39 6.83 -2.54 3.16
C PRO A 39 7.31 -2.36 4.61
N TYR A 40 7.09 -1.18 5.19
CA TYR A 40 7.35 -0.94 6.61
C TYR A 40 6.05 -0.67 7.32
N LEU A 41 5.74 -1.46 8.36
CA LEU A 41 4.63 -1.18 9.26
C LEU A 41 4.84 0.18 9.93
N LEU A 42 3.86 1.05 9.77
CA LEU A 42 3.80 2.34 10.44
C LEU A 42 3.10 2.18 11.78
N HIS A 43 3.87 2.23 12.87
CA HIS A 43 3.33 2.25 14.22
C HIS A 43 3.63 3.61 14.87
N ALA A 44 2.59 4.44 14.98
CA ALA A 44 2.69 5.86 15.34
C ALA A 44 3.67 6.62 14.41
N THR A 45 4.89 6.88 14.86
CA THR A 45 5.95 7.55 14.07
C THR A 45 7.11 6.63 13.72
N LYS A 46 7.06 5.36 14.15
CA LYS A 46 8.10 4.37 13.92
C LYS A 46 7.77 3.53 12.70
N LEU A 47 8.82 3.17 11.96
CA LEU A 47 8.76 2.21 10.87
C LEU A 47 9.39 0.91 11.31
N ILE A 48 8.62 -0.17 11.22
CA ILE A 48 9.07 -1.52 11.55
C ILE A 48 9.16 -2.28 10.23
N GLU A 49 10.35 -2.78 9.90
CA GLU A 49 10.56 -3.56 8.69
C GLU A 49 9.76 -4.86 8.79
N THR A 50 8.98 -5.20 7.77
CA THR A 50 8.36 -6.52 7.66
C THR A 50 9.42 -7.61 7.52
N GLU A 51 9.10 -8.82 7.93
CA GLU A 51 9.99 -9.97 7.74
C GLU A 51 10.03 -10.33 6.25
N LYS A 52 11.07 -9.87 5.55
CA LYS A 52 11.30 -10.22 4.15
C LYS A 52 11.82 -11.65 4.03
N SER A 53 11.19 -12.44 3.16
CA SER A 53 11.59 -13.80 2.83
C SER A 53 11.19 -14.16 1.40
N GLU A 54 11.49 -15.38 0.98
CA GLU A 54 11.04 -15.97 -0.27
C GLU A 54 10.29 -17.27 0.05
N ALA A 55 9.06 -17.39 -0.43
CA ALA A 55 8.24 -18.57 -0.21
C ALA A 55 8.67 -19.71 -1.14
N THR A 56 8.82 -20.91 -0.58
CA THR A 56 9.04 -22.12 -1.37
C THR A 56 7.71 -22.57 -1.99
N GLU A 57 7.69 -22.74 -3.31
CA GLU A 57 6.53 -23.28 -4.05
C GLU A 57 6.62 -24.81 -4.16
N THR A 58 5.53 -25.52 -3.85
CA THR A 58 5.42 -26.97 -4.03
C THR A 58 4.05 -27.33 -4.61
N LYS A 59 4.04 -28.06 -5.72
CA LYS A 59 2.79 -28.61 -6.29
C LYS A 59 2.36 -29.84 -5.49
N THR A 60 1.09 -29.86 -5.09
CA THR A 60 0.45 -30.98 -4.40
C THR A 60 -0.81 -31.43 -5.14
N LYS A 61 -1.45 -32.50 -4.69
CA LYS A 61 -2.74 -32.96 -5.25
C LYS A 61 -3.88 -31.99 -4.94
N GLU A 62 -3.67 -31.07 -3.99
CA GLU A 62 -4.64 -30.09 -3.54
C GLU A 62 -4.49 -28.73 -4.23
N GLY A 63 -3.31 -28.44 -4.76
CA GLY A 63 -3.00 -27.20 -5.45
C GLY A 63 -1.52 -26.83 -5.33
N THR A 64 -1.24 -25.55 -5.26
CA THR A 64 0.11 -25.01 -5.10
C THR A 64 0.28 -24.51 -3.67
N LEU A 65 1.15 -25.18 -2.91
CA LEU A 65 1.48 -24.82 -1.54
C LEU A 65 2.70 -23.89 -1.54
N TYR A 66 2.53 -22.72 -0.95
CA TYR A 66 3.60 -21.78 -0.64
C TYR A 66 3.93 -21.90 0.84
N SER A 67 5.22 -21.98 1.16
CA SER A 67 5.70 -22.17 2.54
C SER A 67 6.83 -21.20 2.87
N VAL A 68 6.72 -20.56 4.03
CA VAL A 68 7.73 -19.67 4.61
C VAL A 68 8.21 -20.30 5.92
N PRO A 69 9.53 -20.47 6.14
CA PRO A 69 10.06 -21.04 7.38
C PRO A 69 9.64 -20.24 8.62
N GLY A 70 9.46 -20.91 9.76
CA GLY A 70 9.06 -20.31 11.02
C GLY A 70 7.54 -20.36 11.22
N ALA A 71 7.11 -20.70 12.44
CA ALA A 71 5.69 -20.80 12.79
C ALA A 71 5.02 -19.44 13.00
N GLU A 72 5.81 -18.42 13.36
CA GLU A 72 5.36 -17.05 13.62
C GLU A 72 6.34 -16.05 13.03
N SER A 73 5.83 -14.90 12.60
CA SER A 73 6.67 -13.75 12.27
C SER A 73 7.22 -13.09 13.53
N PRO A 74 8.50 -12.67 13.55
CA PRO A 74 9.02 -11.84 14.63
C PRO A 74 8.47 -10.40 14.57
N VAL A 75 7.82 -10.01 13.47
CA VAL A 75 7.27 -8.67 13.26
C VAL A 75 5.78 -8.71 13.61
N LYS A 76 5.40 -7.99 14.67
CA LYS A 76 4.04 -8.04 15.22
C LYS A 76 3.40 -6.65 15.25
N THR A 77 2.09 -6.58 15.05
CA THR A 77 1.29 -5.36 15.19
C THR A 77 0.01 -5.66 15.98
N PRO A 78 -0.35 -4.84 16.99
CA PRO A 78 -1.64 -4.94 17.68
C PRO A 78 -2.74 -4.12 16.99
N VAL A 79 -2.49 -3.67 15.76
CA VAL A 79 -3.39 -2.81 14.99
C VAL A 79 -4.05 -3.68 13.92
N PRO A 80 -5.37 -3.92 14.01
CA PRO A 80 -6.09 -4.82 13.10
C PRO A 80 -6.22 -4.25 11.68
N GLU A 81 -6.11 -2.93 11.50
CA GLU A 81 -6.05 -2.28 10.18
C GLU A 81 -4.67 -1.64 9.98
N PRO A 82 -3.60 -2.45 9.77
CA PRO A 82 -2.25 -1.92 9.73
C PRO A 82 -2.02 -1.05 8.50
N ILE A 83 -1.15 -0.06 8.66
CA ILE A 83 -0.71 0.84 7.60
C ILE A 83 0.75 0.55 7.31
N PHE A 84 1.10 0.47 6.03
CA PHE A 84 2.48 0.34 5.58
C PHE A 84 2.90 1.59 4.82
N LEU A 85 4.17 1.98 4.99
CA LEU A 85 4.84 2.87 4.06
C LEU A 85 5.75 2.06 3.14
N PHE A 86 5.69 2.37 1.86
CA PHE A 86 6.38 1.64 0.83
C PHE A 86 7.10 2.59 -0.12
N ARG A 87 8.43 2.49 -0.16
CA ARG A 87 9.24 3.18 -1.16
C ARG A 87 9.42 2.23 -2.34
N SER A 88 8.77 2.52 -3.46
CA SER A 88 8.81 1.67 -4.66
C SER A 88 9.95 2.11 -5.58
N GLU A 89 10.77 1.16 -6.01
CA GLU A 89 11.73 1.34 -7.10
C GLU A 89 11.51 0.32 -8.22
N LYS A 90 11.19 -0.93 -7.87
CA LYS A 90 10.99 -2.04 -8.83
C LYS A 90 9.64 -2.70 -8.71
N ILE A 91 9.12 -2.83 -7.49
CA ILE A 91 7.83 -3.48 -7.23
C ILE A 91 6.73 -2.46 -7.46
N ASN A 92 5.77 -2.80 -8.32
CA ASN A 92 4.55 -2.01 -8.48
C ASN A 92 3.73 -2.08 -7.17
N PRO A 93 3.44 -0.96 -6.49
CA PRO A 93 2.68 -1.00 -5.24
C PRO A 93 1.26 -1.55 -5.42
N ASP A 94 0.63 -1.34 -6.58
CA ASP A 94 -0.72 -1.85 -6.87
C ASP A 94 -0.76 -3.36 -7.13
N SER A 95 0.40 -4.01 -7.34
CA SER A 95 0.46 -5.47 -7.48
C SER A 95 0.68 -6.19 -6.15
N LEU A 96 0.77 -5.47 -5.02
CA LEU A 96 0.88 -6.11 -3.72
C LEU A 96 -0.48 -6.67 -3.30
N ALA A 97 -0.49 -7.93 -2.91
CA ALA A 97 -1.64 -8.61 -2.33
C ALA A 97 -1.32 -9.09 -0.91
N LEU A 98 -2.29 -8.96 -0.01
CA LEU A 98 -2.18 -9.41 1.37
C LEU A 98 -2.91 -10.74 1.54
N TYR A 99 -2.23 -11.76 2.05
CA TYR A 99 -2.83 -13.07 2.32
C TYR A 99 -2.65 -13.45 3.79
N ARG A 100 -3.67 -14.09 4.37
CA ARG A 100 -3.53 -14.82 5.62
C ARG A 100 -2.78 -16.12 5.37
N MET A 101 -1.81 -16.43 6.22
CA MET A 101 -1.07 -17.68 6.24
C MET A 101 -1.51 -18.55 7.41
N THR A 102 -1.35 -19.86 7.27
CA THR A 102 -1.64 -20.83 8.34
C THR A 102 -0.33 -21.45 8.86
N PRO A 103 -0.03 -21.30 10.16
CA PRO A 103 1.06 -22.03 10.81
C PRO A 103 0.85 -23.54 10.74
N ARG A 104 1.83 -24.28 10.22
CA ARG A 104 1.81 -25.74 10.11
C ARG A 104 3.22 -26.31 10.10
N GLY A 105 3.49 -27.23 11.04
CA GLY A 105 4.75 -27.99 11.05
C GLY A 105 6.01 -27.13 11.12
N GLY A 106 5.96 -26.01 11.86
CA GLY A 106 7.08 -25.07 11.99
C GLY A 106 7.22 -24.06 10.84
N ASN A 107 6.29 -24.04 9.89
CA ASN A 107 6.23 -23.10 8.77
C ASN A 107 4.93 -22.31 8.79
N ARG A 108 4.88 -21.22 8.03
CA ARG A 108 3.64 -20.53 7.64
C ARG A 108 3.32 -20.89 6.21
N THR A 109 2.07 -21.25 5.94
CA THR A 109 1.68 -21.85 4.66
C THR A 109 0.47 -21.19 4.02
N LEU A 110 0.44 -21.17 2.70
CA LEU A 110 -0.65 -20.64 1.87
C LEU A 110 -0.89 -21.60 0.70
N LEU A 111 -2.08 -22.17 0.60
CA LEU A 111 -2.43 -23.12 -0.46
C LEU A 111 -3.37 -22.46 -1.47
N PHE A 112 -2.90 -22.27 -2.70
CA PHE A 112 -3.78 -21.92 -3.81
C PHE A 112 -4.31 -23.20 -4.46
N PRO A 113 -5.61 -23.47 -4.43
CA PRO A 113 -6.17 -24.69 -5.02
C PRO A 113 -5.95 -24.72 -6.53
N GLU A 114 -5.84 -25.92 -7.09
CA GLU A 114 -5.69 -26.11 -8.54
C GLU A 114 -6.88 -25.55 -9.32
N GLN A 115 -6.62 -24.98 -10.51
CA GLN A 115 -7.67 -24.43 -11.38
C GLN A 115 -8.75 -25.50 -11.66
N GLY A 116 -9.99 -25.23 -11.28
CA GLY A 116 -11.13 -26.13 -11.46
C GLY A 116 -11.74 -26.66 -10.15
N ARG A 117 -11.00 -26.65 -9.03
CA ARG A 117 -11.64 -26.65 -7.70
C ARG A 117 -12.19 -25.25 -7.44
N ARG A 118 -13.37 -25.14 -6.81
CA ARG A 118 -14.12 -23.87 -6.73
C ARG A 118 -13.20 -22.76 -6.25
N ARG A 119 -12.94 -21.76 -7.11
CA ARG A 119 -12.15 -20.55 -6.82
C ARG A 119 -12.62 -19.81 -5.56
N LYS A 120 -13.89 -20.04 -5.16
CA LYS A 120 -14.50 -19.61 -3.89
C LYS A 120 -13.74 -20.10 -2.65
N ASP A 121 -13.15 -21.29 -2.72
CA ASP A 121 -12.55 -21.99 -1.58
C ASP A 121 -11.03 -21.75 -1.48
N GLY A 122 -10.45 -20.97 -2.40
CA GLY A 122 -9.05 -20.54 -2.33
C GLY A 122 -8.84 -19.34 -1.41
N PRO A 123 -7.59 -19.05 -1.03
CA PRO A 123 -7.27 -17.90 -0.20
C PRO A 123 -7.66 -16.62 -0.95
N LYS A 124 -8.49 -15.81 -0.30
CA LYS A 124 -8.86 -14.49 -0.81
C LYS A 124 -7.85 -13.48 -0.29
N PRO A 125 -7.29 -12.62 -1.17
CA PRO A 125 -6.48 -11.53 -0.68
C PRO A 125 -7.37 -10.57 0.12
N VAL A 126 -6.82 -10.07 1.22
CA VAL A 126 -7.39 -8.97 1.99
C VAL A 126 -7.27 -7.69 1.16
N PHE A 127 -8.31 -6.87 1.16
CA PHE A 127 -8.34 -5.67 0.31
C PHE A 127 -7.37 -4.60 0.84
N LEU A 128 -6.55 -4.06 -0.07
CA LEU A 128 -5.59 -2.99 0.20
C LEU A 128 -5.99 -1.70 -0.51
N LEU A 129 -5.81 -0.57 0.18
CA LEU A 129 -5.87 0.76 -0.42
C LEU A 129 -4.46 1.32 -0.59
N VAL A 130 -4.06 1.57 -1.83
CA VAL A 130 -2.76 2.16 -2.18
C VAL A 130 -2.95 3.65 -2.47
N THR A 131 -2.30 4.50 -1.68
CA THR A 131 -2.35 5.96 -1.83
C THR A 131 -0.94 6.51 -2.10
N PRO A 132 -0.69 7.17 -3.24
CA PRO A 132 0.57 7.87 -3.48
C PRO A 132 0.70 9.08 -2.55
N LEU A 133 1.84 9.21 -1.87
CA LEU A 133 2.14 10.32 -0.96
C LEU A 133 3.06 11.34 -1.62
N GLU A 134 4.10 10.85 -2.29
CA GLU A 134 5.09 11.59 -3.08
C GLU A 134 5.56 10.65 -4.21
N PRO A 135 6.28 11.16 -5.24
CA PRO A 135 6.87 10.29 -6.26
C PRO A 135 7.70 9.15 -5.62
N GLY A 136 7.33 7.90 -5.93
CA GLY A 136 8.00 6.70 -5.41
C GLY A 136 7.67 6.33 -3.95
N LEU A 137 6.81 7.08 -3.26
CA LEU A 137 6.42 6.81 -1.87
C LEU A 137 4.90 6.61 -1.76
N PHE A 138 4.51 5.47 -1.21
CA PHE A 138 3.13 5.03 -1.13
C PHE A 138 2.75 4.68 0.32
N ARG A 139 1.50 4.98 0.66
CA ARG A 139 0.81 4.44 1.83
C ARG A 139 -0.03 3.26 1.37
N ILE A 140 0.12 2.12 2.02
CA ILE A 140 -0.69 0.92 1.75
C ILE A 140 -1.48 0.65 3.03
N GLU A 141 -2.79 0.67 2.93
CA GLU A 141 -3.69 0.50 4.08
C GLU A 141 -4.45 -0.79 3.91
N VAL A 142 -4.49 -1.59 4.96
CA VAL A 142 -5.44 -2.69 5.03
C VAL A 142 -6.82 -2.10 5.27
N ASN A 143 -7.75 -2.33 4.34
CA ASN A 143 -9.05 -1.65 4.33
C ASN A 143 -10.18 -2.51 4.95
N GLU A 144 -9.80 -3.47 5.78
CA GLU A 144 -10.70 -4.24 6.64
C GLU A 144 -9.93 -4.75 7.87
N PRO A 145 -10.56 -4.88 9.04
CA PRO A 145 -9.91 -5.42 10.22
C PRO A 145 -9.41 -6.85 9.98
N LEU A 146 -8.13 -7.08 10.26
CA LEU A 146 -7.54 -8.40 10.32
C LEU A 146 -7.96 -9.11 11.61
N GLU A 147 -8.12 -10.43 11.52
CA GLU A 147 -8.16 -11.30 12.69
C GLU A 147 -6.73 -11.63 13.15
N ASP A 148 -6.57 -12.00 14.42
CA ASP A 148 -5.32 -12.51 14.97
C ASP A 148 -4.73 -13.62 14.07
N GLY A 149 -3.44 -13.51 13.76
CA GLY A 149 -2.73 -14.52 12.99
C GLY A 149 -1.60 -14.01 12.12
N GLU A 150 -1.14 -14.90 11.24
CA GLU A 150 0.01 -14.68 10.37
C GLU A 150 -0.41 -14.19 8.98
N TYR A 151 0.32 -13.22 8.46
CA TYR A 151 0.02 -12.58 7.19
C TYR A 151 1.27 -12.34 6.36
N CYS A 152 1.11 -12.26 5.04
CA CYS A 152 2.17 -11.82 4.14
C CYS A 152 1.64 -10.89 3.06
N LEU A 153 2.39 -9.83 2.77
CA LEU A 153 2.28 -9.10 1.51
C LEU A 153 3.17 -9.79 0.47
N SER A 154 2.68 -9.92 -0.76
CA SER A 154 3.46 -10.45 -1.88
C SER A 154 3.08 -9.74 -3.18
N PRO A 155 4.06 -9.36 -4.03
CA PRO A 155 3.77 -8.88 -5.38
C PRO A 155 3.22 -10.00 -6.25
N ASP A 156 2.19 -9.71 -7.06
CA ASP A 156 1.64 -10.66 -8.02
C ASP A 156 2.73 -11.24 -8.93
N GLY A 157 2.75 -12.57 -9.04
CA GLY A 157 3.72 -13.31 -9.86
C GLY A 157 5.11 -13.44 -9.23
N SER A 158 5.29 -13.09 -7.96
CA SER A 158 6.53 -13.27 -7.20
C SER A 158 6.34 -14.27 -6.04
N ASN A 159 7.43 -14.92 -5.64
CA ASN A 159 7.50 -15.67 -4.39
C ASN A 159 8.10 -14.84 -3.24
N GLU A 160 8.50 -13.60 -3.51
CA GLU A 160 8.93 -12.66 -2.47
C GLU A 160 7.75 -12.34 -1.54
N VAL A 161 8.00 -12.43 -0.24
CA VAL A 161 7.00 -12.21 0.80
C VAL A 161 7.51 -11.28 1.88
N PHE A 162 6.59 -10.51 2.44
CA PHE A 162 6.84 -9.59 3.54
C PHE A 162 5.87 -9.93 4.67
N CYS A 163 6.35 -10.71 5.63
CA CYS A 163 5.54 -11.31 6.68
C CYS A 163 5.43 -10.42 7.92
N PHE A 164 4.29 -10.55 8.61
CA PHE A 164 4.02 -9.97 9.92
C PHE A 164 2.87 -10.77 10.59
N SER A 165 2.60 -10.48 11.86
CA SER A 165 1.42 -11.01 12.56
C SER A 165 0.62 -9.95 13.30
N GLU A 166 -0.68 -10.20 13.39
CA GLU A 166 -1.66 -9.48 14.20
C GLU A 166 -1.94 -10.30 15.47
N TYR A 167 -2.05 -9.63 16.63
CA TYR A 167 -2.19 -10.25 17.96
C TYR A 167 -2.89 -9.36 19.01
#